data_AF-A0A554IMX8-F1
#
_entry.id   AF-A0A554IMX8-F1
#
_cell.length_a   1.000
_cell.length_b   1.000
_cell.length_c   1.000
_cell.angle_alpha   90.00
_cell.angle_beta   90.00
_cell.angle_gamma   90.00
#
_symmetry.space_group_name_H-M   'P 1'
#
loop_
_entity.id
_entity.type
_entity.pdbx_description
1 polymer ?
#
loop_
_entity_poly.entity_id
_entity_poly.type
_entity_poly.pdbx_seq_one_letter_code
_entity_poly.pdbx_strand_id
1 'polypeptide(L)'
;MLHASKLAFALALALTPASAALAHAVATVAVTVTEEGFNPQRVHILQGDTVRFDNAGKSAHWPASNIHPSHGIYPAFDPKQGITPGESWSFRFTKPGTWKMHDHLYPAFVGVVTVTRDADFVEATGSPEVDDAARPSIVSRIGSILLAPFRWMSSLFNRTYYALLPGKVAAALESLDVREMARREDLPAIRTYIRLFGGKKLMGRLLVQSGGGSIEDCHREAHILGRLAYEVQGVQAFRDGDASCHSGFYHGAMEDLLKQEGTDHLADTIKKVCDAFPTGFSRFSCLHGIGHGVLAYAQYDLPEALRSCKSLPTEYDQDSCYGGVFMENIVAGQGNAAVRDHDTQWVNETDPHFPCNGIDKDFAVQYQCYQMQTSWMLTQNGYDFGAVAEECLNAPTDMTAVCYRSLGRDAAGHSLRSIPKILENCSKVPDGHYDDCIAGALHVIVDFWGDGLQNQATGLCSAVPSESKPDCYAALRGRLEDTIADPARRREICGGFEAAYAVDCEGL
;
A
#
# COMPACT_ATOMS: atom_id res chain seq x y z
N MET A 1 28.31 -47.30 75.76
CA MET A 1 26.99 -46.77 75.36
C MET A 1 27.09 -46.40 73.89
N LEU A 2 26.54 -47.25 73.01
CA LEU A 2 26.61 -47.09 71.56
C LEU A 2 25.64 -46.00 71.08
N HIS A 3 26.10 -45.09 70.22
CA HIS A 3 25.23 -44.24 69.39
C HIS A 3 25.23 -44.80 67.97
N ALA A 4 24.06 -45.21 67.48
CA ALA A 4 23.85 -45.68 66.13
C ALA A 4 23.08 -44.62 65.33
N SER A 5 23.71 -44.11 64.26
CA SER A 5 23.08 -43.25 63.26
C SER A 5 22.11 -44.04 62.39
N LYS A 6 20.86 -43.59 62.29
CA LYS A 6 19.89 -44.08 61.29
C LYS A 6 19.85 -43.10 60.12
N LEU A 7 20.31 -43.52 58.94
CA LEU A 7 19.97 -42.90 57.66
C LEU A 7 18.57 -43.38 57.26
N ALA A 8 17.67 -42.45 56.94
CA ALA A 8 16.40 -42.73 56.28
C ALA A 8 16.51 -42.28 54.81
N PHE A 9 16.34 -43.23 53.89
CA PHE A 9 16.27 -42.98 52.45
C PHE A 9 14.82 -42.65 52.09
N ALA A 10 14.54 -41.41 51.69
CA ALA A 10 13.24 -41.01 51.14
C ALA A 10 13.26 -41.22 49.62
N LEU A 11 12.45 -42.16 49.14
CA LEU A 11 12.24 -42.42 47.71
C LEU A 11 11.19 -41.43 47.19
N ALA A 12 11.62 -40.39 46.48
CA ALA A 12 10.72 -39.46 45.79
C ALA A 12 10.28 -40.10 44.46
N LEU A 13 9.02 -40.55 44.39
CA LEU A 13 8.36 -40.89 43.13
C LEU A 13 8.03 -39.59 42.40
N ALA A 14 8.80 -39.26 41.35
CA ALA A 14 8.47 -38.19 40.43
C ALA A 14 7.36 -38.68 39.48
N LEU A 15 6.11 -38.27 39.74
CA LEU A 15 5.02 -38.36 38.78
C LEU A 15 5.16 -37.20 37.78
N THR A 16 5.70 -37.46 36.60
CA THR A 16 5.63 -36.54 35.47
C THR A 16 4.23 -36.60 34.86
N PRO A 17 3.49 -35.49 34.72
CA PRO A 17 2.26 -35.49 33.94
C PRO A 17 2.67 -35.60 32.47
N ALA A 18 2.35 -36.72 31.84
CA ALA A 18 2.37 -36.83 30.39
C ALA A 18 1.19 -36.02 29.83
N SER A 19 1.43 -34.76 29.45
CA SER A 19 0.52 -34.04 28.57
C SER A 19 0.56 -34.70 27.21
N ALA A 20 -0.40 -35.59 26.93
CA ALA A 20 -0.70 -36.00 25.58
C ALA A 20 -1.35 -34.79 24.88
N ALA A 21 -0.59 -34.09 24.03
CA ALA A 21 -1.17 -33.19 23.05
C ALA A 21 -2.08 -34.03 22.14
N LEU A 22 -3.39 -33.79 22.21
CA LEU A 22 -4.36 -34.38 21.29
C LEU A 22 -4.26 -33.60 19.99
N ALA A 23 -3.81 -34.25 18.92
CA ALA A 23 -3.82 -33.69 17.57
C ALA A 23 -5.26 -33.26 17.20
N HIS A 24 -5.41 -32.04 16.68
CA HIS A 24 -6.71 -31.49 16.25
C HIS A 24 -7.30 -32.32 15.10
N ALA A 25 -8.58 -32.67 15.20
CA ALA A 25 -9.29 -33.37 14.13
C ALA A 25 -9.83 -32.34 13.12
N VAL A 26 -9.32 -32.40 11.89
CA VAL A 26 -9.75 -31.52 10.78
C VAL A 26 -11.27 -31.44 10.70
N ALA A 27 -11.81 -30.24 10.90
CA ALA A 27 -13.24 -29.96 10.93
C ALA A 27 -13.72 -29.32 9.62
N THR A 28 -15.02 -29.51 9.32
CA THR A 28 -15.71 -28.79 8.24
C THR A 28 -16.78 -27.89 8.83
N VAL A 29 -16.67 -26.58 8.60
CA VAL A 29 -17.66 -25.57 9.02
C VAL A 29 -18.50 -25.14 7.81
N ALA A 30 -19.82 -25.09 7.97
CA ALA A 30 -20.72 -24.67 6.90
C ALA A 30 -21.03 -23.17 6.97
N VAL A 31 -21.09 -22.52 5.80
CA VAL A 31 -21.56 -21.15 5.57
C VAL A 31 -22.67 -21.22 4.54
N THR A 32 -23.86 -20.76 4.91
CA THR A 32 -24.98 -20.62 3.98
C THR A 32 -24.86 -19.29 3.24
N VAL A 33 -25.12 -19.30 1.93
CA VAL A 33 -25.18 -18.08 1.10
C VAL A 33 -26.60 -17.92 0.54
N THR A 34 -27.17 -16.74 0.70
CA THR A 34 -28.47 -16.33 0.16
C THR A 34 -28.39 -14.91 -0.41
N GLU A 35 -29.52 -14.38 -0.87
CA GLU A 35 -29.67 -12.97 -1.25
C GLU A 35 -29.47 -11.98 -0.09
N GLU A 36 -29.32 -12.46 1.14
CA GLU A 36 -29.00 -11.66 2.33
C GLU A 36 -27.50 -11.68 2.64
N GLY A 37 -26.71 -12.45 1.89
CA GLY A 37 -25.26 -12.60 2.04
C GLY A 37 -24.83 -13.89 2.74
N PHE A 38 -23.67 -13.85 3.39
CA PHE A 38 -23.06 -14.99 4.08
C PHE A 38 -23.58 -15.17 5.51
N ASN A 39 -23.99 -16.39 5.87
CA ASN A 39 -24.41 -16.75 7.22
C ASN A 39 -23.75 -18.06 7.71
N PRO A 40 -22.90 -18.03 8.74
CA PRO A 40 -22.45 -16.84 9.46
C PRO A 40 -21.53 -15.99 8.58
N GLN A 41 -21.54 -14.67 8.81
CA GLN A 41 -20.65 -13.74 8.10
C GLN A 41 -19.18 -13.86 8.54
N ARG A 42 -18.95 -14.38 9.75
CA ARG A 42 -17.62 -14.62 10.31
C ARG A 42 -17.49 -16.05 10.79
N VAL A 43 -16.40 -16.70 10.38
CA VAL A 43 -16.07 -18.07 10.76
C VAL A 43 -14.71 -18.08 11.44
N HIS A 44 -14.60 -18.84 12.53
CA HIS A 44 -13.32 -19.13 13.19
C HIS A 44 -13.02 -20.63 13.03
N ILE A 45 -11.87 -20.97 12.48
CA ILE A 45 -11.40 -22.34 12.27
C ILE A 45 -9.91 -22.48 12.66
N LEU A 46 -9.44 -23.71 12.77
CA LEU A 46 -8.02 -24.02 12.91
C LEU A 46 -7.37 -24.27 11.54
N GLN A 47 -6.07 -24.03 11.46
CA GLN A 47 -5.29 -24.27 10.26
C GLN A 47 -5.44 -25.74 9.80
N GLY A 48 -5.83 -25.93 8.54
CA GLY A 48 -6.11 -27.23 7.97
C GLY A 48 -7.58 -27.64 7.97
N ASP A 49 -8.47 -26.88 8.62
CA ASP A 49 -9.92 -27.06 8.53
C ASP A 49 -10.47 -26.65 7.16
N THR A 50 -11.71 -27.07 6.89
CA THR A 50 -12.44 -26.78 5.64
C THR A 50 -13.66 -25.92 5.92
N VAL A 51 -13.93 -24.94 5.04
CA VAL A 51 -15.21 -24.23 5.01
C VAL A 51 -16.01 -24.72 3.81
N ARG A 52 -17.26 -25.11 4.02
CA ARG A 52 -18.22 -25.46 2.97
C ARG A 52 -19.22 -24.33 2.80
N PHE A 53 -19.35 -23.80 1.59
CA PHE A 53 -20.31 -22.79 1.20
C PHE A 53 -21.50 -23.47 0.55
N ASP A 54 -22.67 -23.36 1.17
CA ASP A 54 -23.93 -23.97 0.74
C ASP A 54 -24.84 -22.87 0.17
N ASN A 55 -25.13 -22.88 -1.15
CA ASN A 55 -26.03 -21.90 -1.75
C ASN A 55 -27.49 -22.29 -1.49
N ALA A 56 -28.14 -21.60 -0.55
CA ALA A 56 -29.56 -21.77 -0.22
C ALA A 56 -30.46 -20.67 -0.81
N GLY A 57 -29.88 -19.78 -1.63
CA GLY A 57 -30.60 -18.73 -2.34
C GLY A 57 -31.28 -19.22 -3.61
N LYS A 58 -31.71 -18.25 -4.42
CA LYS A 58 -32.35 -18.37 -5.73
C LYS A 58 -31.40 -18.00 -6.87
N SER A 59 -30.36 -17.21 -6.59
CA SER A 59 -29.33 -16.80 -7.56
C SER A 59 -28.03 -17.59 -7.37
N ALA A 60 -27.16 -17.57 -8.39
CA ALA A 60 -25.81 -18.11 -8.24
C ALA A 60 -24.98 -17.20 -7.33
N HIS A 61 -24.09 -17.78 -6.54
CA HIS A 61 -23.25 -17.07 -5.58
C HIS A 61 -21.80 -17.52 -5.69
N TRP A 62 -20.83 -16.60 -5.69
CA TRP A 62 -19.42 -16.91 -5.91
C TRP A 62 -18.56 -16.43 -4.74
N PRO A 63 -18.43 -17.21 -3.65
CA PRO A 63 -17.53 -16.86 -2.54
C PRO A 63 -16.08 -16.92 -2.98
N ALA A 64 -15.38 -15.79 -2.97
CA ALA A 64 -13.98 -15.70 -3.39
C ALA A 64 -13.15 -14.83 -2.43
N SER A 65 -11.85 -15.13 -2.38
CA SER A 65 -10.87 -14.31 -1.67
C SER A 65 -10.90 -12.87 -2.16
N ASN A 66 -10.64 -11.92 -1.25
CA ASN A 66 -10.30 -10.55 -1.63
C ASN A 66 -8.96 -10.47 -2.37
N ILE A 67 -8.63 -9.34 -3.03
CA ILE A 67 -9.44 -8.13 -3.25
C ILE A 67 -10.30 -8.31 -4.52
N HIS A 68 -11.52 -7.78 -4.55
CA HIS A 68 -12.37 -7.80 -5.75
C HIS A 68 -11.75 -6.93 -6.87
N PRO A 69 -11.76 -7.34 -8.15
CA PRO A 69 -12.15 -8.66 -8.68
C PRO A 69 -10.95 -9.63 -8.85
N SER A 70 -9.76 -9.27 -8.34
CA SER A 70 -8.50 -10.00 -8.61
C SER A 70 -8.42 -11.36 -7.91
N HIS A 71 -9.08 -11.48 -6.76
CA HIS A 71 -8.99 -12.60 -5.82
C HIS A 71 -7.54 -12.95 -5.43
N GLY A 72 -6.66 -11.95 -5.48
CA GLY A 72 -5.21 -12.13 -5.45
C GLY A 72 -4.62 -12.53 -4.10
N ILE A 73 -5.33 -12.32 -2.98
CA ILE A 73 -4.77 -12.51 -1.63
C ILE A 73 -4.65 -14.00 -1.29
N TYR A 74 -5.67 -14.80 -1.56
CA TYR A 74 -5.62 -16.26 -1.45
C TYR A 74 -6.19 -16.89 -2.72
N PRO A 75 -5.44 -16.91 -3.84
CA PRO A 75 -6.00 -17.28 -5.16
C PRO A 75 -6.56 -18.70 -5.28
N ALA A 76 -6.20 -19.60 -4.35
CA ALA A 76 -6.77 -20.94 -4.29
C ALA A 76 -8.20 -20.94 -3.68
N PHE A 77 -8.52 -19.92 -2.87
CA PHE A 77 -9.85 -19.68 -2.31
C PHE A 77 -10.72 -18.94 -3.33
N ASP A 78 -10.94 -19.60 -4.46
CA ASP A 78 -11.74 -19.10 -5.57
C ASP A 78 -12.30 -20.30 -6.37
N PRO A 79 -13.63 -20.53 -6.41
CA PRO A 79 -14.24 -21.58 -7.22
C PRO A 79 -14.17 -21.31 -8.72
N LYS A 80 -13.82 -20.08 -9.14
CA LYS A 80 -13.74 -19.59 -10.52
C LYS A 80 -15.06 -19.57 -11.29
N GLN A 81 -16.17 -19.79 -10.59
CA GLN A 81 -17.53 -19.79 -11.10
C GLN A 81 -18.53 -19.67 -9.93
N GLY A 82 -19.74 -19.23 -10.23
CA GLY A 82 -20.84 -19.20 -9.25
C GLY A 82 -21.33 -20.61 -8.88
N ILE A 83 -21.57 -20.82 -7.60
CA ILE A 83 -22.26 -21.98 -7.02
C ILE A 83 -23.74 -21.84 -7.35
N THR A 84 -24.35 -22.82 -8.01
CA THR A 84 -25.78 -22.73 -8.37
C THR A 84 -26.69 -23.02 -7.17
N PRO A 85 -27.96 -22.57 -7.17
CA PRO A 85 -28.89 -22.84 -6.07
C PRO A 85 -29.01 -24.33 -5.71
N GLY A 86 -28.82 -24.65 -4.43
CA GLY A 86 -28.85 -26.01 -3.90
C GLY A 86 -27.52 -26.77 -3.97
N GLU A 87 -26.48 -26.20 -4.58
CA GLU A 87 -25.14 -26.77 -4.62
C GLU A 87 -24.23 -26.21 -3.51
N SER A 88 -23.08 -26.85 -3.35
CA SER A 88 -22.08 -26.48 -2.37
C SER A 88 -20.67 -26.53 -2.95
N TRP A 89 -19.79 -25.70 -2.42
CA TRP A 89 -18.36 -25.74 -2.69
C TRP A 89 -17.59 -25.75 -1.37
N SER A 90 -16.42 -26.40 -1.32
CA SER A 90 -15.61 -26.49 -0.10
C SER A 90 -14.18 -26.07 -0.37
N PHE A 91 -13.60 -25.35 0.58
CA PHE A 91 -12.21 -24.92 0.52
C PHE A 91 -11.50 -25.20 1.85
N ARG A 92 -10.32 -25.82 1.75
CA ARG A 92 -9.45 -26.11 2.90
C ARG A 92 -8.45 -24.99 3.11
N PHE A 93 -8.49 -24.36 4.28
CA PHE A 93 -7.58 -23.27 4.62
C PHE A 93 -6.28 -23.83 5.19
N THR A 94 -5.18 -23.67 4.46
CA THR A 94 -3.86 -24.17 4.89
C THR A 94 -2.94 -23.08 5.44
N LYS A 95 -3.29 -21.81 5.22
CA LYS A 95 -2.55 -20.66 5.73
C LYS A 95 -3.31 -20.03 6.91
N PRO A 96 -2.64 -19.80 8.06
CA PRO A 96 -3.25 -19.08 9.16
C PRO A 96 -3.37 -17.60 8.78
N GLY A 97 -4.34 -16.89 9.36
CA GLY A 97 -4.70 -15.56 8.90
C GLY A 97 -6.14 -15.20 9.15
N THR A 98 -6.43 -13.91 9.14
CA THR A 98 -7.79 -13.40 8.90
C THR A 98 -7.96 -13.21 7.40
N TRP A 99 -8.79 -14.03 6.75
CA TRP A 99 -9.01 -13.98 5.30
C TRP A 99 -10.37 -13.35 5.01
N LYS A 100 -10.35 -12.19 4.35
CA LYS A 100 -11.56 -11.52 3.88
C LYS A 100 -12.02 -12.09 2.54
N MET A 101 -13.33 -12.19 2.37
CA MET A 101 -13.98 -12.68 1.15
C MET A 101 -15.15 -11.79 0.75
N HIS A 102 -15.54 -11.89 -0.51
CA HIS A 102 -16.76 -11.32 -1.05
C HIS A 102 -17.46 -12.34 -1.97
N ASP A 103 -18.70 -12.06 -2.32
CA ASP A 103 -19.35 -12.70 -3.46
C ASP A 103 -18.93 -11.97 -4.75
N HIS A 104 -18.27 -12.65 -5.68
CA HIS A 104 -17.83 -12.03 -6.94
C HIS A 104 -18.99 -11.48 -7.78
N LEU A 105 -20.19 -12.09 -7.69
CA LEU A 105 -21.38 -11.63 -8.41
C LEU A 105 -22.09 -10.49 -7.67
N TYR A 106 -21.89 -10.39 -6.35
CA TYR A 106 -22.51 -9.40 -5.48
C TYR A 106 -21.49 -8.87 -4.46
N PRO A 107 -20.53 -8.02 -4.86
CA PRO A 107 -19.36 -7.69 -4.02
C PRO A 107 -19.69 -7.05 -2.67
N ALA A 108 -20.89 -6.49 -2.51
CA ALA A 108 -21.41 -5.98 -1.23
C ALA A 108 -21.63 -7.09 -0.17
N PHE A 109 -21.83 -8.34 -0.59
CA PHE A 109 -21.85 -9.48 0.33
C PHE A 109 -20.42 -9.84 0.67
N VAL A 110 -20.01 -9.53 1.89
CA VAL A 110 -18.64 -9.73 2.41
C VAL A 110 -18.64 -10.66 3.61
N GLY A 111 -17.54 -11.38 3.82
CA GLY A 111 -17.36 -12.26 4.97
C GLY A 111 -15.91 -12.39 5.41
N VAL A 112 -15.69 -13.05 6.53
CA VAL A 112 -14.36 -13.22 7.13
C VAL A 112 -14.16 -14.64 7.63
N VAL A 113 -13.05 -15.27 7.26
CA VAL A 113 -12.60 -16.55 7.80
C VAL A 113 -11.32 -16.32 8.60
N THR A 114 -11.39 -16.46 9.92
CA THR A 114 -10.22 -16.40 10.82
C THR A 114 -9.69 -17.81 11.03
N VAL A 115 -8.45 -18.03 10.60
CA VAL A 115 -7.75 -19.32 10.68
C VAL A 115 -6.66 -19.18 11.73
N THR A 116 -6.87 -19.77 12.90
CA THR A 116 -5.85 -19.77 13.96
C THR A 116 -4.82 -20.86 13.67
N ARG A 117 -3.52 -20.53 13.85
CA ARG A 117 -2.44 -21.49 13.67
C ARG A 117 -2.65 -22.72 14.54
N ASP A 118 -2.53 -23.89 13.91
CA ASP A 118 -2.45 -25.17 14.61
C ASP A 118 -0.97 -25.58 14.68
N ALA A 119 -0.46 -25.80 15.90
CA ALA A 119 0.94 -26.15 16.12
C ALA A 119 1.29 -27.54 15.57
N ASP A 120 0.29 -28.41 15.41
CA ASP A 120 0.44 -29.78 14.91
C ASP A 120 0.14 -29.89 13.40
N PHE A 121 -0.15 -28.77 12.73
CA PHE A 121 -0.39 -28.77 11.28
C PHE A 121 0.90 -29.10 10.52
N VAL A 122 0.89 -30.26 9.87
CA VAL A 122 1.89 -30.62 8.86
C VAL A 122 1.29 -30.35 7.49
N GLU A 123 1.89 -29.43 6.74
CA GLU A 123 1.49 -29.20 5.37
C GLU A 123 1.69 -30.51 4.58
N ALA A 124 0.67 -30.94 3.84
CA ALA A 124 0.80 -32.12 3.01
C ALA A 124 1.87 -31.84 1.96
N THR A 125 3.08 -32.38 2.16
CA THR A 125 4.14 -32.42 1.15
C THR A 125 3.71 -33.40 0.06
N GLY A 126 2.78 -32.96 -0.77
CA GLY A 126 2.25 -33.71 -1.89
C GLY A 126 2.15 -32.75 -3.06
N SER A 127 3.27 -32.55 -3.77
CA SER A 127 3.17 -32.21 -5.17
C SER A 127 2.31 -33.29 -5.83
N PRO A 128 1.23 -32.97 -6.54
CA PRO A 128 0.68 -33.92 -7.49
C PRO A 128 1.82 -34.24 -8.46
N GLU A 129 2.21 -35.51 -8.55
CA GLU A 129 2.86 -36.01 -9.74
C GLU A 129 1.95 -35.62 -10.90
N VAL A 130 2.38 -34.61 -11.66
CA VAL A 130 1.77 -34.32 -12.95
C VAL A 130 2.12 -35.51 -13.83
N ASP A 131 1.11 -36.29 -14.19
CA ASP A 131 1.20 -37.34 -15.21
C ASP A 131 1.94 -36.78 -16.43
N ASP A 132 3.14 -37.31 -16.64
CA ASP A 132 4.11 -36.91 -17.67
C ASP A 132 3.70 -37.47 -19.05
N ALA A 133 2.42 -37.32 -19.40
CA ALA A 133 1.82 -37.75 -20.66
C ALA A 133 1.79 -36.61 -21.70
N ALA A 134 2.89 -35.87 -21.81
CA ALA A 134 3.20 -35.04 -22.98
C ALA A 134 4.71 -34.76 -23.05
N ARG A 135 5.53 -35.82 -23.10
CA ARG A 135 6.95 -35.65 -23.41
C ARG A 135 7.10 -35.22 -24.87
N PRO A 136 7.60 -34.01 -25.18
CA PRO A 136 8.01 -33.71 -26.54
C PRO A 136 9.21 -34.59 -26.91
N SER A 137 9.24 -35.06 -28.15
CA SER A 137 10.25 -36.00 -28.66
C SER A 137 11.69 -35.51 -28.41
N ILE A 138 12.64 -36.46 -28.33
CA ILE A 138 14.08 -36.27 -28.13
C ILE A 138 14.71 -35.14 -28.99
N VAL A 139 14.07 -34.77 -30.10
CA VAL A 139 14.51 -33.68 -30.99
C VAL A 139 14.35 -32.28 -30.35
N SER A 140 13.43 -32.06 -29.41
CA SER A 140 13.26 -30.77 -28.71
C SER A 140 14.23 -30.55 -27.54
N ARG A 141 14.87 -31.62 -27.04
CA ARG A 141 15.85 -31.56 -25.94
C ARG A 141 17.22 -31.06 -26.39
N ILE A 142 17.56 -31.20 -27.66
CA ILE A 142 18.84 -30.70 -28.20
C ILE A 142 18.80 -29.17 -28.37
N GLY A 143 17.63 -28.58 -28.64
CA GLY A 143 17.47 -27.12 -28.74
C GLY A 143 17.46 -26.38 -27.40
N SER A 144 17.01 -27.03 -26.31
CA SER A 144 16.86 -26.40 -24.99
C SER A 144 18.11 -26.49 -24.11
N ILE A 145 18.98 -27.48 -24.35
CA ILE A 145 20.27 -27.62 -23.64
C ILE A 145 21.34 -26.67 -24.22
N LEU A 146 21.23 -26.28 -25.49
CA LEU A 146 22.15 -25.34 -26.13
C LEU A 146 21.84 -23.85 -25.86
N LEU A 147 20.63 -23.52 -25.40
CA LEU A 147 20.19 -22.12 -25.16
C LEU A 147 20.03 -21.75 -23.67
N ALA A 148 20.05 -22.73 -22.75
CA ALA A 148 20.04 -22.48 -21.31
C ALA A 148 21.27 -21.68 -20.80
N PRO A 149 22.51 -21.91 -21.30
CA PRO A 149 23.65 -21.07 -20.93
C PRO A 149 23.49 -19.63 -21.44
N PHE A 150 22.76 -19.44 -22.55
CA PHE A 150 22.58 -18.15 -23.20
C PHE A 150 21.58 -17.24 -22.49
N ARG A 151 20.53 -17.79 -21.84
CA ARG A 151 19.52 -17.02 -21.07
C ARG A 151 20.03 -16.54 -19.71
N TRP A 152 20.98 -17.26 -19.11
CA TRP A 152 21.62 -16.83 -17.86
C TRP A 152 22.79 -15.85 -18.13
N MET A 153 23.59 -16.10 -19.17
CA MET A 153 24.59 -15.13 -19.64
C MET A 153 23.96 -13.81 -20.09
N SER A 154 22.77 -13.81 -20.73
CA SER A 154 22.12 -12.59 -21.20
C SER A 154 21.52 -11.72 -20.10
N SER A 155 21.18 -12.27 -18.92
CA SER A 155 20.66 -11.45 -17.80
C SER A 155 21.78 -10.66 -17.12
N LEU A 156 22.96 -11.26 -16.97
CA LEU A 156 24.18 -10.59 -16.50
C LEU A 156 24.71 -9.60 -17.55
N PHE A 157 24.77 -10.00 -18.84
CA PHE A 157 25.18 -9.10 -19.93
C PHE A 157 24.21 -7.93 -20.13
N ASN A 158 22.89 -8.12 -20.04
CA ASN A 158 21.93 -7.02 -20.18
C ASN A 158 22.02 -6.01 -19.04
N ARG A 159 22.25 -6.46 -17.80
CA ARG A 159 22.35 -5.55 -16.65
C ARG A 159 23.60 -4.65 -16.73
N THR A 160 24.72 -5.17 -17.23
CA THR A 160 25.93 -4.35 -17.53
C THR A 160 25.79 -3.54 -18.83
N TYR A 161 25.21 -4.11 -19.89
CA TYR A 161 25.00 -3.44 -21.18
C TYR A 161 24.06 -2.22 -21.08
N TYR A 162 22.98 -2.33 -20.31
CA TYR A 162 22.04 -1.23 -20.08
C TYR A 162 22.51 -0.23 -19.01
N ALA A 163 23.41 -0.62 -18.12
CA ALA A 163 24.13 0.32 -17.25
C ALA A 163 25.13 1.20 -18.02
N LEU A 164 25.64 0.72 -19.17
CA LEU A 164 26.62 1.41 -20.00
C LEU A 164 26.01 2.19 -21.19
N LEU A 165 24.73 1.99 -21.52
CA LEU A 165 24.04 2.60 -22.69
C LEU A 165 22.60 3.08 -22.37
N PRO A 166 22.43 4.16 -21.58
CA PRO A 166 21.12 4.64 -21.14
C PRO A 166 20.16 5.01 -22.28
N GLY A 167 20.67 5.52 -23.41
CA GLY A 167 19.83 5.85 -24.58
C GLY A 167 19.15 4.64 -25.24
N LYS A 168 19.76 3.44 -25.15
CA LYS A 168 19.14 2.20 -25.68
C LYS A 168 18.07 1.63 -24.74
N VAL A 169 18.14 1.93 -23.45
CA VAL A 169 17.08 1.58 -22.48
C VAL A 169 15.82 2.38 -22.74
N ALA A 170 15.95 3.70 -22.95
CA ALA A 170 14.82 4.58 -23.24
C ALA A 170 14.08 4.13 -24.51
N ALA A 171 14.80 3.92 -25.61
CA ALA A 171 14.21 3.46 -26.87
C ALA A 171 13.53 2.07 -26.73
N ALA A 172 14.13 1.15 -25.98
CA ALA A 172 13.52 -0.16 -25.73
C ALA A 172 12.22 -0.03 -24.92
N LEU A 173 12.23 0.77 -23.84
CA LEU A 173 11.06 1.00 -22.99
C LEU A 173 9.92 1.73 -23.75
N GLU A 174 10.25 2.73 -24.56
CA GLU A 174 9.27 3.45 -25.40
C GLU A 174 8.57 2.53 -26.40
N SER A 175 9.27 1.52 -26.91
CA SER A 175 8.69 0.54 -27.85
C SER A 175 7.71 -0.44 -27.20
N LEU A 176 7.68 -0.55 -25.86
CA LEU A 176 6.79 -1.46 -25.16
C LEU A 176 5.36 -0.90 -25.09
N ASP A 177 4.38 -1.74 -25.38
CA ASP A 177 2.98 -1.53 -25.04
C ASP A 177 2.68 -2.22 -23.69
N VAL A 178 3.07 -1.55 -22.59
CA VAL A 178 2.94 -2.10 -21.24
C VAL A 178 1.46 -2.31 -20.88
N ARG A 179 0.59 -1.40 -21.34
CA ARG A 179 -0.86 -1.52 -21.16
C ARG A 179 -1.39 -2.80 -21.83
N GLU A 180 -1.11 -3.00 -23.11
CA GLU A 180 -1.62 -4.20 -23.82
C GLU A 180 -1.03 -5.48 -23.25
N MET A 181 0.25 -5.46 -22.85
CA MET A 181 0.87 -6.57 -22.14
C MET A 181 0.14 -6.92 -20.84
N ALA A 182 -0.22 -5.91 -20.04
CA ALA A 182 -0.98 -6.11 -18.81
C ALA A 182 -2.40 -6.60 -19.10
N ARG A 183 -3.11 -6.03 -20.08
CA ARG A 183 -4.46 -6.45 -20.48
C ARG A 183 -4.53 -7.89 -20.97
N ARG A 184 -3.50 -8.34 -21.70
CA ARG A 184 -3.36 -9.73 -22.15
C ARG A 184 -2.78 -10.66 -21.09
N GLU A 185 -2.43 -10.12 -19.92
CA GLU A 185 -1.76 -10.84 -18.85
C GLU A 185 -0.51 -11.59 -19.34
N ASP A 186 0.35 -10.94 -20.13
CA ASP A 186 1.66 -11.47 -20.52
C ASP A 186 2.66 -11.36 -19.35
N LEU A 187 2.33 -12.05 -18.26
CA LEU A 187 3.07 -12.02 -16.99
C LEU A 187 4.56 -12.41 -17.18
N PRO A 188 4.93 -13.42 -18.00
CA PRO A 188 6.35 -13.73 -18.24
C PRO A 188 7.13 -12.57 -18.86
N ALA A 189 6.55 -11.86 -19.84
CA ALA A 189 7.18 -10.71 -20.45
C ALA A 189 7.28 -9.55 -19.46
N ILE A 190 6.20 -9.25 -18.72
CA ILE A 190 6.21 -8.18 -17.70
C ILE A 190 7.29 -8.45 -16.64
N ARG A 191 7.36 -9.67 -16.07
CA ARG A 191 8.45 -10.02 -15.12
C ARG A 191 9.83 -9.82 -15.71
N THR A 192 10.01 -10.15 -16.99
CA THR A 192 11.28 -9.96 -17.67
C THR A 192 11.65 -8.48 -17.73
N TYR A 193 10.72 -7.61 -18.10
CA TYR A 193 10.96 -6.17 -18.16
C TYR A 193 11.09 -5.51 -16.80
N ILE A 194 10.40 -6.00 -15.76
CA ILE A 194 10.65 -5.55 -14.37
C ILE A 194 12.08 -5.90 -13.95
N ARG A 195 12.59 -7.11 -14.26
CA ARG A 195 13.99 -7.47 -13.97
C ARG A 195 15.00 -6.59 -14.72
N LEU A 196 14.66 -6.17 -15.94
CA LEU A 196 15.54 -5.36 -16.78
C LEU A 196 15.51 -3.87 -16.42
N PHE A 197 14.34 -3.31 -16.15
CA PHE A 197 14.11 -1.87 -16.05
C PHE A 197 13.61 -1.40 -14.68
N GLY A 198 13.07 -2.31 -13.87
CA GLY A 198 12.41 -2.02 -12.58
C GLY A 198 10.94 -1.63 -12.74
N GLY A 199 10.13 -1.92 -11.72
CA GLY A 199 8.69 -1.62 -11.69
C GLY A 199 8.38 -0.15 -11.96
N LYS A 200 9.16 0.78 -11.38
CA LYS A 200 9.02 2.23 -11.58
C LYS A 200 8.98 2.65 -13.06
N LYS A 201 9.90 2.13 -13.87
CA LYS A 201 10.01 2.51 -15.29
C LYS A 201 8.86 1.95 -16.11
N LEU A 202 8.42 0.74 -15.82
CA LEU A 202 7.25 0.16 -16.48
C LEU A 202 5.98 0.92 -16.08
N MET A 203 5.84 1.27 -14.80
CA MET A 203 4.72 2.09 -14.31
C MET A 203 4.72 3.46 -15.00
N GLY A 204 5.88 4.12 -15.10
CA GLY A 204 6.01 5.37 -15.86
C GLY A 204 5.61 5.23 -17.34
N ARG A 205 5.93 4.10 -17.98
CA ARG A 205 5.49 3.83 -19.36
C ARG A 205 3.97 3.63 -19.45
N LEU A 206 3.37 2.89 -18.51
CA LEU A 206 1.92 2.73 -18.42
C LEU A 206 1.24 4.10 -18.26
N LEU A 207 1.77 4.97 -17.40
CA LEU A 207 1.25 6.33 -17.18
C LEU A 207 1.29 7.17 -18.45
N VAL A 208 2.40 7.14 -19.20
CA VAL A 208 2.46 7.85 -20.50
C VAL A 208 1.41 7.30 -21.47
N GLN A 209 1.19 5.98 -21.49
CA GLN A 209 0.23 5.33 -22.39
C GLN A 209 -1.23 5.62 -22.05
N SER A 210 -1.53 5.84 -20.77
CA SER A 210 -2.88 6.16 -20.29
C SER A 210 -3.16 7.66 -20.18
N GLY A 211 -2.20 8.52 -20.53
CA GLY A 211 -2.30 9.96 -20.28
C GLY A 211 -2.40 10.29 -18.79
N GLY A 212 -1.69 9.55 -17.95
CA GLY A 212 -1.75 9.64 -16.49
C GLY A 212 -3.05 9.10 -15.89
N GLY A 213 -3.80 8.29 -16.64
CA GLY A 213 -5.14 7.79 -16.26
C GLY A 213 -6.30 8.66 -16.78
N SER A 214 -6.02 9.84 -17.34
CA SER A 214 -7.05 10.78 -17.80
C SER A 214 -7.64 10.44 -19.16
N ILE A 215 -6.88 9.75 -20.02
CA ILE A 215 -7.33 9.32 -21.36
C ILE A 215 -8.01 7.96 -21.25
N GLU A 216 -7.41 7.05 -20.48
CA GLU A 216 -7.96 5.72 -20.20
C GLU A 216 -7.60 5.31 -18.77
N ASP A 217 -8.52 4.64 -18.09
CA ASP A 217 -8.25 3.99 -16.81
C ASP A 217 -7.10 2.97 -16.95
N CYS A 218 -6.15 3.05 -16.02
CA CYS A 218 -4.94 2.22 -15.96
C CYS A 218 -4.79 1.48 -14.62
N HIS A 219 -5.82 1.52 -13.77
CA HIS A 219 -5.74 0.99 -12.42
C HIS A 219 -5.47 -0.52 -12.38
N ARG A 220 -6.25 -1.28 -13.17
CA ARG A 220 -6.14 -2.74 -13.22
C ARG A 220 -4.77 -3.19 -13.75
N GLU A 221 -4.23 -2.49 -14.74
CA GLU A 221 -2.91 -2.75 -15.26
C GLU A 221 -1.83 -2.41 -14.23
N ALA A 222 -1.99 -1.33 -13.48
CA ALA A 222 -1.08 -0.95 -12.40
C ALA A 222 -1.04 -2.02 -11.29
N HIS A 223 -2.17 -2.64 -10.94
CA HIS A 223 -2.22 -3.82 -10.05
C HIS A 223 -1.32 -4.96 -10.52
N ILE A 224 -1.42 -5.31 -11.81
CA ILE A 224 -0.61 -6.38 -12.40
C ILE A 224 0.88 -6.03 -12.30
N LEU A 225 1.25 -4.79 -12.61
CA LEU A 225 2.64 -4.33 -12.48
C LEU A 225 3.11 -4.38 -11.02
N GLY A 226 2.29 -3.94 -10.07
CA GLY A 226 2.57 -3.96 -8.64
C GLY A 226 2.83 -5.36 -8.10
N ARG A 227 1.93 -6.32 -8.39
CA ARG A 227 2.09 -7.73 -7.98
C ARG A 227 3.39 -8.31 -8.51
N LEU A 228 3.64 -8.16 -9.80
CA LEU A 228 4.84 -8.71 -10.45
C LEU A 228 6.11 -7.97 -10.01
N ALA A 229 6.00 -6.69 -9.64
CA ALA A 229 7.12 -5.93 -9.09
C ALA A 229 7.49 -6.44 -7.71
N TYR A 230 6.51 -6.71 -6.84
CA TYR A 230 6.77 -7.33 -5.54
C TYR A 230 7.31 -8.77 -5.71
N GLU A 231 6.75 -9.56 -6.64
CA GLU A 231 7.26 -10.91 -6.95
C GLU A 231 8.76 -10.89 -7.36
N VAL A 232 9.19 -9.87 -8.10
CA VAL A 232 10.54 -9.77 -8.66
C VAL A 232 11.52 -9.01 -7.76
N GLN A 233 11.08 -7.93 -7.13
CA GLN A 233 11.92 -6.97 -6.40
C GLN A 233 11.70 -7.04 -4.88
N GLY A 234 10.70 -7.77 -4.41
CA GLY A 234 10.29 -7.82 -3.01
C GLY A 234 9.89 -6.44 -2.50
N VAL A 235 10.30 -6.16 -1.26
CA VAL A 235 9.98 -4.91 -0.54
C VAL A 235 10.32 -3.64 -1.31
N GLN A 236 11.33 -3.68 -2.17
CA GLN A 236 11.77 -2.54 -2.99
C GLN A 236 10.65 -2.00 -3.88
N ALA A 237 9.65 -2.81 -4.23
CA ALA A 237 8.47 -2.37 -4.97
C ALA A 237 7.72 -1.22 -4.27
N PHE A 238 7.60 -1.24 -2.94
CA PHE A 238 6.90 -0.18 -2.20
C PHE A 238 7.65 1.15 -2.17
N ARG A 239 8.98 1.12 -2.33
CA ARG A 239 9.78 2.34 -2.44
C ARG A 239 9.77 2.92 -3.86
N ASP A 240 9.88 2.04 -4.86
CA ASP A 240 10.04 2.44 -6.25
C ASP A 240 8.70 2.60 -6.99
N GLY A 241 7.60 2.23 -6.35
CA GLY A 241 6.23 2.36 -6.85
C GLY A 241 5.78 3.82 -7.01
N ASP A 242 4.54 3.96 -7.49
CA ASP A 242 3.92 5.26 -7.72
C ASP A 242 2.41 5.16 -7.46
N ALA A 243 1.82 6.18 -6.84
CA ALA A 243 0.39 6.21 -6.48
C ALA A 243 -0.52 6.60 -7.65
N SER A 244 0.02 6.93 -8.82
CA SER A 244 -0.77 7.19 -10.02
C SER A 244 -1.53 5.93 -10.47
N CYS A 245 -2.52 6.11 -11.36
CA CYS A 245 -3.50 5.06 -11.66
C CYS A 245 -4.20 4.55 -10.38
N HIS A 246 -4.64 5.47 -9.52
CA HIS A 246 -5.41 5.19 -8.29
C HIS A 246 -4.70 4.20 -7.35
N SER A 247 -3.40 4.40 -7.11
CA SER A 247 -2.57 3.57 -6.23
C SER A 247 -2.48 2.10 -6.64
N GLY A 248 -2.86 1.76 -7.87
CA GLY A 248 -3.01 0.36 -8.29
C GLY A 248 -1.71 -0.44 -8.16
N PHE A 249 -0.56 0.20 -8.37
CA PHE A 249 0.73 -0.43 -8.15
C PHE A 249 0.94 -0.86 -6.69
N TYR A 250 0.62 0.00 -5.72
CA TYR A 250 0.77 -0.31 -4.30
C TYR A 250 -0.22 -1.38 -3.83
N HIS A 251 -1.45 -1.34 -4.35
CA HIS A 251 -2.45 -2.38 -4.07
C HIS A 251 -1.98 -3.74 -4.58
N GLY A 252 -1.51 -3.81 -5.82
CA GLY A 252 -0.93 -5.04 -6.37
C GLY A 252 0.28 -5.53 -5.57
N ALA A 253 1.18 -4.63 -5.16
CA ALA A 253 2.32 -5.01 -4.32
C ALA A 253 1.87 -5.57 -2.96
N MET A 254 0.85 -4.96 -2.34
CA MET A 254 0.25 -5.43 -1.09
C MET A 254 -0.46 -6.78 -1.26
N GLU A 255 -1.19 -7.00 -2.36
CA GLU A 255 -1.82 -8.28 -2.66
C GLU A 255 -0.79 -9.42 -2.67
N ASP A 256 0.35 -9.24 -3.36
CA ASP A 256 1.37 -10.28 -3.43
C ASP A 256 2.14 -10.43 -2.11
N LEU A 257 2.34 -9.35 -1.35
CA LEU A 257 2.86 -9.42 0.03
C LEU A 257 1.96 -10.28 0.92
N LEU A 258 0.65 -9.98 1.00
CA LEU A 258 -0.30 -10.71 1.82
C LEU A 258 -0.48 -12.15 1.38
N LYS A 259 -0.40 -12.41 0.07
CA LYS A 259 -0.42 -13.77 -0.49
C LYS A 259 0.78 -14.59 -0.05
N GLN A 260 1.97 -13.99 0.04
CA GLN A 260 3.20 -14.68 0.46
C GLN A 260 3.27 -14.87 1.97
N GLU A 261 3.05 -13.80 2.73
CA GLU A 261 3.28 -13.78 4.19
C GLU A 261 2.05 -14.16 5.01
N GLY A 262 0.86 -14.12 4.41
CA GLY A 262 -0.41 -14.22 5.13
C GLY A 262 -0.80 -12.89 5.78
N THR A 263 -1.93 -12.91 6.48
CA THR A 263 -2.49 -11.72 7.15
C THR A 263 -2.30 -11.75 8.67
N ASP A 264 -1.81 -12.87 9.21
CA ASP A 264 -1.41 -12.96 10.61
C ASP A 264 -0.18 -12.09 10.87
N HIS A 265 -0.15 -11.43 12.03
CA HIS A 265 0.97 -10.58 12.44
C HIS A 265 1.32 -9.49 11.40
N LEU A 266 0.31 -8.92 10.73
CA LEU A 266 0.49 -7.94 9.66
C LEU A 266 1.43 -6.80 10.05
N ALA A 267 1.34 -6.29 11.29
CA ALA A 267 2.23 -5.25 11.79
C ALA A 267 3.72 -5.68 11.83
N ASP A 268 4.00 -6.89 12.29
CA ASP A 268 5.37 -7.44 12.32
C ASP A 268 5.90 -7.65 10.89
N THR A 269 5.03 -8.09 9.98
CA THR A 269 5.33 -8.21 8.55
C THR A 269 5.66 -6.85 7.95
N ILE A 270 4.82 -5.83 8.15
CA ILE A 270 5.05 -4.46 7.66
C ILE A 270 6.35 -3.90 8.24
N LYS A 271 6.58 -4.05 9.55
CA LYS A 271 7.82 -3.62 10.21
C LYS A 271 9.04 -4.26 9.57
N LYS A 272 9.05 -5.59 9.46
CA LYS A 272 10.16 -6.34 8.85
C LYS A 272 10.40 -5.91 7.40
N VAL A 273 9.33 -5.65 6.65
CA VAL A 273 9.38 -5.19 5.27
C VAL A 273 10.02 -3.80 5.17
N CYS A 274 9.56 -2.84 5.98
CA CYS A 274 10.04 -1.47 5.89
C CYS A 274 11.37 -1.20 6.64
N ASP A 275 11.84 -2.10 7.50
CA ASP A 275 13.18 -2.04 8.12
C ASP A 275 14.32 -2.16 7.10
N ALA A 276 14.05 -2.63 5.88
CA ALA A 276 15.01 -2.68 4.79
C ALA A 276 15.37 -1.29 4.21
N PHE A 277 14.67 -0.22 4.62
CA PHE A 277 14.84 1.14 4.10
C PHE A 277 15.54 2.04 5.13
N PRO A 278 16.83 2.34 4.96
CA PRO A 278 17.65 2.94 6.01
C PRO A 278 17.49 4.46 6.15
N THR A 279 16.89 5.16 5.18
CA THR A 279 16.65 6.61 5.26
C THR A 279 15.21 6.88 5.66
N GLY A 280 14.97 7.95 6.44
CA GLY A 280 13.62 8.37 6.88
C GLY A 280 12.65 8.42 5.72
N PHE A 281 12.90 9.23 4.70
CA PHE A 281 12.03 9.33 3.53
C PHE A 281 11.75 7.99 2.83
N SER A 282 12.76 7.13 2.65
CA SER A 282 12.56 5.82 2.01
C SER A 282 11.68 4.88 2.84
N ARG A 283 11.78 4.96 4.18
CA ARG A 283 10.91 4.23 5.10
C ARG A 283 9.49 4.79 5.08
N PHE A 284 9.34 6.13 5.10
CA PHE A 284 8.06 6.80 4.91
C PHE A 284 7.37 6.35 3.63
N SER A 285 8.05 6.38 2.47
CA SER A 285 7.45 5.94 1.20
C SER A 285 6.95 4.49 1.26
N CYS A 286 7.70 3.59 1.91
CA CYS A 286 7.28 2.20 2.13
C CYS A 286 5.98 2.13 2.96
N LEU A 287 5.96 2.78 4.12
CA LEU A 287 4.84 2.76 5.05
C LEU A 287 3.59 3.44 4.48
N HIS A 288 3.77 4.56 3.78
CA HIS A 288 2.71 5.28 3.09
C HIS A 288 2.08 4.42 1.99
N GLY A 289 2.92 3.82 1.11
CA GLY A 289 2.48 2.86 0.09
C GLY A 289 1.71 1.68 0.68
N ILE A 290 2.18 1.14 1.81
CA ILE A 290 1.47 0.09 2.56
C ILE A 290 0.12 0.60 3.08
N GLY A 291 0.02 1.85 3.55
CA GLY A 291 -1.24 2.44 4.00
C GLY A 291 -2.36 2.36 2.95
N HIS A 292 -2.05 2.65 1.68
CA HIS A 292 -2.99 2.45 0.56
C HIS A 292 -3.47 1.00 0.48
N GLY A 293 -2.52 0.06 0.45
CA GLY A 293 -2.81 -1.38 0.40
C GLY A 293 -3.59 -1.89 1.60
N VAL A 294 -3.34 -1.36 2.80
CA VAL A 294 -4.06 -1.71 4.04
C VAL A 294 -5.51 -1.28 3.97
N LEU A 295 -5.83 -0.07 3.48
CA LEU A 295 -7.23 0.36 3.32
C LEU A 295 -7.96 -0.47 2.27
N ALA A 296 -7.32 -0.74 1.12
CA ALA A 296 -7.89 -1.60 0.08
C ALA A 296 -8.15 -3.02 0.59
N TYR A 297 -7.18 -3.59 1.32
CA TYR A 297 -7.35 -4.87 2.01
C TYR A 297 -8.50 -4.82 3.02
N ALA A 298 -8.62 -3.72 3.76
CA ALA A 298 -9.68 -3.51 4.73
C ALA A 298 -11.08 -3.37 4.09
N GLN A 299 -11.20 -3.38 2.76
CA GLN A 299 -12.45 -3.12 2.02
C GLN A 299 -12.99 -1.71 2.31
N TYR A 300 -12.08 -0.74 2.41
CA TYR A 300 -12.42 0.64 2.75
C TYR A 300 -13.14 0.80 4.10
N ASP A 301 -12.99 -0.16 5.02
CA ASP A 301 -13.28 0.03 6.45
C ASP A 301 -12.13 0.85 7.07
N LEU A 302 -12.33 2.18 7.11
CA LEU A 302 -11.34 3.12 7.62
C LEU A 302 -10.95 2.85 9.09
N PRO A 303 -11.88 2.66 10.05
CA PRO A 303 -11.53 2.28 11.43
C PRO A 303 -10.66 1.03 11.52
N GLU A 304 -10.92 0.00 10.70
CA GLU A 304 -10.10 -1.22 10.70
C GLU A 304 -8.70 -0.98 10.13
N ALA A 305 -8.59 -0.22 9.05
CA ALA A 305 -7.30 0.17 8.48
C ALA A 305 -6.45 0.96 9.49
N LEU A 306 -7.06 1.93 10.18
CA LEU A 306 -6.38 2.70 11.23
C LEU A 306 -5.95 1.81 12.41
N ARG A 307 -6.78 0.86 12.86
CA ARG A 307 -6.36 -0.12 13.89
C ARG A 307 -5.15 -0.94 13.44
N SER A 308 -5.09 -1.30 12.16
CA SER A 308 -3.95 -2.04 11.60
C SER A 308 -2.68 -1.18 11.62
N CYS A 309 -2.75 0.08 11.17
CA CYS A 309 -1.63 1.00 11.25
C CYS A 309 -1.19 1.28 12.71
N LYS A 310 -2.14 1.42 13.65
CA LYS A 310 -1.87 1.66 15.08
C LYS A 310 -1.05 0.57 15.76
N SER A 311 -1.10 -0.65 15.22
CA SER A 311 -0.32 -1.78 15.75
C SER A 311 1.17 -1.76 15.34
N LEU A 312 1.58 -0.79 14.52
CA LEU A 312 2.99 -0.56 14.18
C LEU A 312 3.79 -0.01 15.37
N PRO A 313 5.09 -0.31 15.46
CA PRO A 313 5.85 -0.20 16.70
C PRO A 313 6.20 1.22 17.13
N THR A 314 6.20 2.19 16.21
CA THR A 314 6.63 3.57 16.48
C THR A 314 5.59 4.57 15.96
N GLU A 315 5.51 5.74 16.58
CA GLU A 315 4.62 6.83 16.13
C GLU A 315 4.90 7.20 14.66
N TYR A 316 6.17 7.28 14.26
CA TYR A 316 6.55 7.52 12.87
C TYR A 316 5.98 6.47 11.90
N ASP A 317 6.02 5.19 12.28
CA ASP A 317 5.49 4.11 11.45
C ASP A 317 3.97 4.19 11.33
N GLN A 318 3.29 4.48 12.45
CA GLN A 318 1.84 4.67 12.52
C GLN A 318 1.40 5.84 11.65
N ASP A 319 2.02 7.02 11.82
CA ASP A 319 1.69 8.25 11.10
C ASP A 319 1.90 8.13 9.60
N SER A 320 3.01 7.53 9.18
CA SER A 320 3.29 7.30 7.76
C SER A 320 2.24 6.39 7.12
N CYS A 321 1.80 5.35 7.84
CA CYS A 321 0.74 4.44 7.42
C CYS A 321 -0.63 5.14 7.37
N TYR A 322 -0.99 5.92 8.39
CA TYR A 322 -2.22 6.71 8.42
C TYR A 322 -2.32 7.68 7.23
N GLY A 323 -1.22 8.36 6.89
CA GLY A 323 -1.19 9.28 5.75
C GLY A 323 -1.59 8.59 4.43
N GLY A 324 -1.09 7.37 4.18
CA GLY A 324 -1.48 6.59 3.01
C GLY A 324 -2.93 6.12 3.05
N VAL A 325 -3.42 5.72 4.23
CA VAL A 325 -4.82 5.33 4.43
C VAL A 325 -5.77 6.51 4.15
N PHE A 326 -5.53 7.69 4.71
CA PHE A 326 -6.39 8.85 4.50
C PHE A 326 -6.31 9.39 3.07
N MET A 327 -5.14 9.36 2.44
CA MET A 327 -5.00 9.70 1.02
C MET A 327 -5.84 8.76 0.15
N GLU A 328 -5.73 7.45 0.36
CA GLU A 328 -6.52 6.47 -0.39
C GLU A 328 -8.02 6.63 -0.16
N ASN A 329 -8.44 6.98 1.06
CA ASN A 329 -9.83 7.28 1.36
C ASN A 329 -10.37 8.46 0.52
N ILE A 330 -9.61 9.56 0.43
CA ILE A 330 -10.02 10.72 -0.35
C ILE A 330 -10.07 10.37 -1.84
N VAL A 331 -9.06 9.65 -2.35
CA VAL A 331 -9.02 9.17 -3.74
C VAL A 331 -10.24 8.32 -4.04
N ALA A 332 -10.63 7.42 -3.13
CA ALA A 332 -11.85 6.64 -3.29
C ALA A 332 -13.11 7.50 -3.30
N GLY A 333 -13.23 8.48 -2.40
CA GLY A 333 -14.37 9.39 -2.34
C GLY A 333 -14.55 10.21 -3.62
N GLN A 334 -13.47 10.54 -4.32
CA GLN A 334 -13.49 11.26 -5.59
C GLN A 334 -13.96 10.41 -6.79
N GLY A 335 -14.52 9.21 -6.55
CA GLY A 335 -14.94 8.27 -7.60
C GLY A 335 -13.77 7.58 -8.29
N ASN A 336 -12.58 7.70 -7.71
CA ASN A 336 -11.31 7.22 -8.23
C ASN A 336 -10.80 6.04 -7.38
N ALA A 337 -11.71 5.31 -6.72
CA ALA A 337 -11.38 4.17 -5.89
C ALA A 337 -10.74 3.05 -6.72
N ALA A 338 -9.81 2.34 -6.10
CA ALA A 338 -9.12 1.22 -6.72
C ALA A 338 -10.01 0.02 -7.08
N VAL A 339 -11.17 -0.11 -6.46
CA VAL A 339 -12.10 -1.17 -6.82
C VAL A 339 -13.32 -0.51 -7.44
N ARG A 340 -13.58 -0.79 -8.73
CA ARG A 340 -14.82 -0.40 -9.39
C ARG A 340 -16.00 -0.92 -8.55
N ASP A 341 -16.95 -0.04 -8.28
CA ASP A 341 -18.15 -0.28 -7.45
C ASP A 341 -17.89 -0.37 -5.93
N HIS A 342 -16.69 -0.02 -5.45
CA HIS A 342 -16.48 0.32 -4.03
C HIS A 342 -16.42 1.84 -3.87
N ASP A 343 -17.48 2.38 -3.29
CA ASP A 343 -17.46 3.72 -2.71
C ASP A 343 -16.93 3.65 -1.29
N THR A 344 -16.12 4.63 -0.89
CA THR A 344 -15.86 4.82 0.53
C THR A 344 -17.07 5.48 1.18
N GLN A 345 -17.50 4.95 2.32
CA GLN A 345 -18.50 5.59 3.17
C GLN A 345 -17.89 6.68 4.08
N TRP A 346 -16.57 6.89 3.99
CA TRP A 346 -15.79 7.76 4.88
C TRP A 346 -15.47 9.11 4.24
N VAL A 347 -16.38 9.60 3.38
CA VAL A 347 -16.46 10.99 2.94
C VAL A 347 -17.93 11.43 2.98
N ASN A 348 -18.19 12.72 3.08
CA ASN A 348 -19.55 13.24 3.18
C ASN A 348 -19.73 14.49 2.30
N GLU A 349 -20.80 14.54 1.53
CA GLU A 349 -21.11 15.67 0.62
C GLU A 349 -21.59 16.92 1.37
N THR A 350 -22.07 16.76 2.61
CA THR A 350 -22.64 17.84 3.43
C THR A 350 -21.75 18.26 4.61
N ASP A 351 -20.91 17.34 5.10
CA ASP A 351 -19.93 17.60 6.15
C ASP A 351 -18.51 17.56 5.55
N PRO A 352 -17.92 18.71 5.19
CA PRO A 352 -16.60 18.77 4.58
C PRO A 352 -15.47 18.32 5.52
N HIS A 353 -15.71 18.20 6.83
CA HIS A 353 -14.73 17.76 7.82
C HIS A 353 -14.82 16.28 8.16
N PHE A 354 -15.85 15.58 7.69
CA PHE A 354 -15.98 14.15 7.86
C PHE A 354 -14.98 13.41 6.95
N PRO A 355 -14.19 12.45 7.49
CA PRO A 355 -14.37 11.79 8.77
C PRO A 355 -13.49 12.37 9.91
N CYS A 356 -12.61 13.33 9.62
CA CYS A 356 -11.60 13.83 10.56
C CYS A 356 -12.17 14.42 11.85
N ASN A 357 -13.38 14.98 11.80
CA ASN A 357 -14.10 15.51 12.97
C ASN A 357 -14.75 14.44 13.87
N GLY A 358 -14.76 13.17 13.47
CA GLY A 358 -15.48 12.10 14.19
C GLY A 358 -14.80 10.73 14.25
N ILE A 359 -13.76 10.47 13.45
CA ILE A 359 -13.15 9.14 13.31
C ILE A 359 -12.34 8.71 14.54
N ASP A 360 -11.58 9.63 15.13
CA ASP A 360 -10.77 9.43 16.33
C ASP A 360 -10.54 10.79 17.01
N LYS A 361 -10.22 10.78 18.31
CA LYS A 361 -9.83 11.97 19.10
C LYS A 361 -8.32 12.05 19.33
N ASP A 362 -7.59 11.03 18.91
CA ASP A 362 -6.14 11.03 18.92
C ASP A 362 -5.60 12.09 17.95
N PHE A 363 -4.75 12.98 18.46
CA PHE A 363 -4.22 14.10 17.71
C PHE A 363 -3.46 13.63 16.45
N ALA A 364 -2.70 12.54 16.53
CA ALA A 364 -1.91 12.06 15.40
C ALA A 364 -2.80 11.56 14.25
N VAL A 365 -3.87 10.83 14.58
CA VAL A 365 -4.86 10.38 13.60
C VAL A 365 -5.60 11.57 12.96
N GLN A 366 -6.05 12.53 13.78
CA GLN A 366 -6.73 13.73 13.26
C GLN A 366 -5.79 14.58 12.40
N TYR A 367 -4.54 14.73 12.81
CA TYR A 367 -3.51 15.46 12.08
C TYR A 367 -3.30 14.84 10.68
N GLN A 368 -3.11 13.52 10.60
CA GLN A 368 -2.94 12.84 9.30
C GLN A 368 -4.20 12.91 8.43
N CYS A 369 -5.39 12.88 9.03
CA CYS A 369 -6.65 13.06 8.31
C CYS A 369 -6.76 14.48 7.72
N TYR A 370 -6.59 15.51 8.54
CA TYR A 370 -6.70 16.90 8.13
C TYR A 370 -5.60 17.33 7.15
N GLN A 371 -4.46 16.64 7.09
CA GLN A 371 -3.43 16.85 6.05
C GLN A 371 -3.88 16.53 4.62
N MET A 372 -4.97 15.78 4.47
CA MET A 372 -5.52 15.37 3.16
C MET A 372 -6.94 15.90 2.91
N GLN A 373 -7.66 16.30 3.96
CA GLN A 373 -9.10 16.58 3.90
C GLN A 373 -9.48 17.71 2.93
N THR A 374 -8.62 18.72 2.73
CA THR A 374 -8.93 19.82 1.79
C THR A 374 -9.08 19.36 0.35
N SER A 375 -8.49 18.22 -0.05
CA SER A 375 -8.71 17.64 -1.39
C SER A 375 -10.17 17.24 -1.60
N TRP A 376 -10.84 16.71 -0.56
CA TRP A 376 -12.27 16.44 -0.62
C TRP A 376 -13.07 17.74 -0.67
N MET A 377 -12.75 18.71 0.20
CA MET A 377 -13.40 20.01 0.22
C MET A 377 -13.34 20.72 -1.14
N LEU A 378 -12.17 20.69 -1.79
CA LEU A 378 -11.96 21.24 -3.14
C LEU A 378 -12.77 20.48 -4.20
N THR A 379 -12.90 19.16 -4.07
CA THR A 379 -13.71 18.36 -5.01
C THR A 379 -15.18 18.77 -4.92
N GLN A 380 -15.70 18.97 -3.71
CA GLN A 380 -17.09 19.33 -3.48
C GLN A 380 -17.44 20.75 -3.95
N ASN A 381 -16.46 21.66 -3.97
CA ASN A 381 -16.72 23.06 -4.27
C ASN A 381 -16.24 23.52 -5.66
N GLY A 382 -15.83 22.59 -6.53
CA GLY A 382 -15.34 22.93 -7.87
C GLY A 382 -13.95 23.56 -7.90
N TYR A 383 -13.10 23.21 -6.93
CA TYR A 383 -11.73 23.68 -6.75
C TYR A 383 -11.61 25.18 -6.43
N ASP A 384 -12.58 25.71 -5.70
CA ASP A 384 -12.53 27.06 -5.15
C ASP A 384 -11.68 27.09 -3.87
N PHE A 385 -10.41 27.47 -4.03
CA PHE A 385 -9.48 27.60 -2.91
C PHE A 385 -9.90 28.66 -1.88
N GLY A 386 -10.64 29.70 -2.27
CA GLY A 386 -11.11 30.73 -1.33
C GLY A 386 -12.19 30.18 -0.41
N ALA A 387 -13.16 29.47 -0.98
CA ALA A 387 -14.22 28.82 -0.21
C ALA A 387 -13.64 27.76 0.76
N VAL A 388 -12.65 26.96 0.35
CA VAL A 388 -11.98 26.01 1.28
C VAL A 388 -11.16 26.76 2.35
N ALA A 389 -10.53 27.87 2.01
CA ALA A 389 -9.79 28.67 3.00
C ALA A 389 -10.70 29.21 4.11
N GLU A 390 -11.93 29.62 3.77
CA GLU A 390 -12.96 29.98 4.75
C GLU A 390 -13.43 28.75 5.55
N GLU A 391 -13.65 27.61 4.89
CA GLU A 391 -14.09 26.37 5.54
C GLU A 391 -13.08 25.82 6.55
N CYS A 392 -11.78 26.02 6.34
CA CYS A 392 -10.73 25.64 7.30
C CYS A 392 -10.88 26.32 8.67
N LEU A 393 -11.58 27.46 8.78
CA LEU A 393 -11.89 28.11 10.06
C LEU A 393 -12.86 27.29 10.92
N ASN A 394 -13.62 26.38 10.31
CA ASN A 394 -14.53 25.47 11.00
C ASN A 394 -13.85 24.19 11.48
N ALA A 395 -12.58 23.97 11.13
CA ALA A 395 -11.80 22.86 11.69
C ALA A 395 -11.56 23.06 13.20
N PRO A 396 -11.37 21.99 13.99
CA PRO A 396 -10.93 22.09 15.38
C PRO A 396 -9.73 23.02 15.53
N THR A 397 -9.64 23.76 16.64
CA THR A 397 -8.62 24.82 16.84
C THR A 397 -7.19 24.33 16.68
N ASP A 398 -6.91 23.09 17.09
CA ASP A 398 -5.61 22.42 16.96
C ASP A 398 -5.36 21.86 15.55
N MET A 399 -6.38 21.82 14.70
CA MET A 399 -6.34 21.35 13.30
C MET A 399 -6.43 22.48 12.28
N THR A 400 -6.79 23.70 12.66
CA THR A 400 -6.91 24.85 11.74
C THR A 400 -5.64 25.07 10.90
N ALA A 401 -4.47 25.12 11.55
CA ALA A 401 -3.18 25.24 10.87
C ALA A 401 -2.85 24.01 9.98
N VAL A 402 -3.31 22.82 10.37
CA VAL A 402 -3.14 21.59 9.59
C VAL A 402 -4.00 21.63 8.32
N CYS A 403 -5.24 22.15 8.43
CA CYS A 403 -6.12 22.36 7.28
C CYS A 403 -5.49 23.31 6.26
N TYR A 404 -4.87 24.41 6.70
CA TYR A 404 -4.17 25.32 5.79
C TYR A 404 -2.92 24.71 5.18
N ARG A 405 -2.16 23.89 5.92
CA ARG A 405 -1.08 23.06 5.34
C ARG A 405 -1.60 22.12 4.26
N SER A 406 -2.74 21.47 4.48
CA SER A 406 -3.40 20.63 3.46
C SER A 406 -3.81 21.45 2.23
N LEU A 407 -4.37 22.65 2.42
CA LEU A 407 -4.73 23.53 1.31
C LEU A 407 -3.51 23.95 0.48
N GLY A 408 -2.39 24.23 1.14
CA GLY A 408 -1.10 24.50 0.51
C GLY A 408 -0.58 23.33 -0.31
N ARG A 409 -0.68 22.11 0.23
CA ARG A 409 -0.34 20.86 -0.47
C ARG A 409 -1.16 20.76 -1.76
N ASP A 410 -2.46 21.00 -1.70
CA ASP A 410 -3.35 20.99 -2.87
C ASP A 410 -3.00 22.12 -3.86
N ALA A 411 -2.68 23.32 -3.38
CA ALA A 411 -2.27 24.43 -4.24
C ALA A 411 -1.02 24.08 -5.06
N ALA A 412 -0.02 23.45 -4.45
CA ALA A 412 1.16 22.98 -5.15
C ALA A 412 0.86 21.80 -6.09
N GLY A 413 0.02 20.84 -5.66
CA GLY A 413 -0.39 19.69 -6.48
C GLY A 413 -1.14 20.11 -7.75
N HIS A 414 -2.22 20.88 -7.59
CA HIS A 414 -3.08 21.32 -8.70
C HIS A 414 -2.40 22.28 -9.67
N SER A 415 -1.47 23.11 -9.18
CA SER A 415 -0.76 24.06 -10.01
C SER A 415 0.46 23.48 -10.74
N LEU A 416 0.74 22.17 -10.56
CA LEU A 416 1.97 21.53 -10.98
C LEU A 416 3.21 22.28 -10.46
N ARG A 417 3.14 22.71 -9.19
CA ARG A 417 4.17 23.47 -8.46
C ARG A 417 4.50 24.83 -9.07
N SER A 418 3.53 25.47 -9.72
CA SER A 418 3.69 26.84 -10.25
C SER A 418 3.69 27.86 -9.11
N ILE A 419 4.84 28.49 -8.86
CA ILE A 419 5.01 29.48 -7.77
C ILE A 419 3.94 30.59 -7.83
N PRO A 420 3.67 31.26 -8.98
CA PRO A 420 2.63 32.30 -9.02
C PRO A 420 1.24 31.80 -8.61
N LYS A 421 0.85 30.59 -9.01
CA LYS A 421 -0.45 30.00 -8.68
C LYS A 421 -0.53 29.56 -7.21
N ILE A 422 0.58 29.08 -6.65
CA ILE A 422 0.67 28.77 -5.21
C ILE A 422 0.43 30.05 -4.41
N LEU A 423 1.14 31.12 -4.73
CA LEU A 423 1.01 32.41 -4.04
C LEU A 423 -0.41 32.98 -4.18
N GLU A 424 -1.02 32.89 -5.37
CA GLU A 424 -2.40 33.31 -5.63
C GLU A 424 -3.43 32.54 -4.78
N ASN A 425 -3.25 31.22 -4.63
CA ASN A 425 -4.17 30.41 -3.83
C ASN A 425 -3.94 30.62 -2.33
N CYS A 426 -2.69 30.67 -1.86
CA CYS A 426 -2.38 30.91 -0.46
C CYS A 426 -2.71 32.34 -0.02
N SER A 427 -2.74 33.34 -0.91
CA SER A 427 -3.17 34.70 -0.55
C SER A 427 -4.67 34.81 -0.20
N LYS A 428 -5.46 33.74 -0.40
CA LYS A 428 -6.88 33.67 -0.02
C LYS A 428 -7.06 33.23 1.44
N VAL A 429 -6.00 32.76 2.08
CA VAL A 429 -6.00 32.29 3.46
C VAL A 429 -6.04 33.51 4.42
N PRO A 430 -6.81 33.45 5.53
CA PRO A 430 -6.85 34.52 6.52
C PRO A 430 -5.49 34.87 7.13
N ASP A 431 -5.38 36.10 7.64
CA ASP A 431 -4.19 36.59 8.33
C ASP A 431 -3.77 35.63 9.46
N GLY A 432 -2.46 35.34 9.54
CA GLY A 432 -1.88 34.42 10.51
C GLY A 432 -1.79 32.96 10.05
N HIS A 433 -2.37 32.59 8.91
CA HIS A 433 -2.32 31.23 8.36
C HIS A 433 -1.67 31.13 6.97
N TYR A 434 -1.24 32.26 6.40
CA TYR A 434 -0.54 32.28 5.11
C TYR A 434 0.69 31.36 5.12
N ASP A 435 1.50 31.42 6.18
CA ASP A 435 2.72 30.62 6.30
C ASP A 435 2.44 29.11 6.46
N ASP A 436 1.29 28.74 7.07
CA ASP A 436 0.83 27.34 7.10
C ASP A 436 0.57 26.83 5.68
N CYS A 437 -0.10 27.63 4.84
CA CYS A 437 -0.35 27.28 3.44
C CYS A 437 0.96 27.19 2.63
N ILE A 438 1.87 28.14 2.81
CA ILE A 438 3.17 28.10 2.14
C ILE A 438 3.98 26.87 2.56
N ALA A 439 4.01 26.52 3.85
CA ALA A 439 4.71 25.34 4.34
C ALA A 439 4.16 24.05 3.70
N GLY A 440 2.84 23.92 3.59
CA GLY A 440 2.20 22.81 2.90
C GLY A 440 2.59 22.69 1.42
N ALA A 441 2.59 23.82 0.70
CA ALA A 441 3.01 23.87 -0.69
C ALA A 441 4.50 23.51 -0.87
N LEU A 442 5.34 24.00 0.05
CA LEU A 442 6.77 23.76 0.08
C LEU A 442 7.09 22.28 0.26
N HIS A 443 6.39 21.57 1.16
CA HIS A 443 6.57 20.13 1.34
C HIS A 443 6.37 19.37 0.03
N VAL A 444 5.31 19.67 -0.74
CA VAL A 444 5.08 19.05 -2.05
C VAL A 444 6.20 19.36 -3.03
N ILE A 445 6.70 20.59 -3.08
CA ILE A 445 7.80 20.93 -3.98
C ILE A 445 9.05 20.10 -3.63
N VAL A 446 9.36 19.97 -2.33
CA VAL A 446 10.53 19.23 -1.86
C VAL A 446 10.38 17.72 -2.07
N ASP A 447 9.20 17.16 -1.84
CA ASP A 447 8.95 15.71 -1.97
C ASP A 447 9.07 15.23 -3.41
N PHE A 448 8.73 16.11 -4.37
CA PHE A 448 8.88 15.84 -5.79
C PHE A 448 10.18 16.38 -6.39
N TRP A 449 11.13 16.84 -5.56
CA TRP A 449 12.40 17.43 -5.99
C TRP A 449 13.35 16.40 -6.62
N GLY A 450 13.04 15.96 -7.84
CA GLY A 450 13.89 15.10 -8.66
C GLY A 450 14.98 15.87 -9.44
N ASP A 451 15.82 15.11 -10.14
CA ASP A 451 16.84 15.63 -11.07
C ASP A 451 16.15 16.44 -12.19
N GLY A 452 16.11 17.78 -12.03
CA GLY A 452 15.52 18.70 -13.01
C GLY A 452 14.69 19.86 -12.44
N LEU A 453 14.29 19.82 -11.17
CA LEU A 453 13.44 20.88 -10.55
C LEU A 453 14.23 22.02 -9.88
N GLN A 454 15.56 22.01 -9.99
CA GLN A 454 16.49 23.10 -9.65
C GLN A 454 16.20 23.74 -8.28
N ASN A 455 15.89 25.02 -8.24
CA ASN A 455 15.75 25.90 -7.07
C ASN A 455 14.28 26.30 -6.82
N GLN A 456 13.30 25.49 -7.22
CA GLN A 456 11.88 25.85 -7.07
C GLN A 456 11.44 26.09 -5.63
N ALA A 457 11.88 25.26 -4.67
CA ALA A 457 11.53 25.46 -3.26
C ALA A 457 12.11 26.78 -2.71
N THR A 458 13.36 27.07 -3.08
CA THR A 458 14.03 28.33 -2.74
C THR A 458 13.39 29.51 -3.46
N GLY A 459 12.95 29.33 -4.71
CA GLY A 459 12.23 30.32 -5.50
C GLY A 459 10.87 30.66 -4.89
N LEU A 460 10.17 29.68 -4.30
CA LEU A 460 8.95 29.93 -3.54
C LEU A 460 9.25 30.82 -2.32
N CYS A 461 10.22 30.44 -1.48
CA CYS A 461 10.59 31.25 -0.31
C CYS A 461 11.17 32.64 -0.66
N SER A 462 11.80 32.79 -1.83
CA SER A 462 12.25 34.11 -2.29
C SER A 462 11.08 35.01 -2.70
N ALA A 463 9.96 34.42 -3.13
CA ALA A 463 8.80 35.11 -3.70
C ALA A 463 7.68 35.41 -2.68
N VAL A 464 7.71 34.83 -1.48
CA VAL A 464 6.77 35.19 -0.40
C VAL A 464 7.07 36.60 0.15
N PRO A 465 6.08 37.25 0.82
CA PRO A 465 6.29 38.52 1.52
C PRO A 465 7.45 38.47 2.51
N SER A 466 8.07 39.62 2.80
CA SER A 466 9.32 39.68 3.58
C SER A 466 9.14 39.17 5.00
N GLU A 467 7.96 39.39 5.58
CA GLU A 467 7.53 38.90 6.88
C GLU A 467 7.41 37.38 6.96
N SER A 468 7.08 36.71 5.86
CA SER A 468 6.92 35.24 5.74
C SER A 468 8.20 34.49 5.41
N LYS A 469 9.24 35.20 4.94
CA LYS A 469 10.51 34.59 4.53
C LYS A 469 11.18 33.77 5.64
N PRO A 470 11.29 34.25 6.90
CA PRO A 470 11.92 33.47 7.98
C PRO A 470 11.28 32.09 8.16
N ASP A 471 9.95 32.04 8.23
CA ASP A 471 9.21 30.79 8.44
C ASP A 471 9.28 29.87 7.22
N CYS A 472 9.24 30.42 5.99
CA CYS A 472 9.41 29.61 4.78
C CYS A 472 10.80 28.95 4.71
N TYR A 473 11.88 29.70 4.97
CA TYR A 473 13.23 29.13 4.94
C TYR A 473 13.48 28.15 6.09
N ALA A 474 12.89 28.40 7.28
CA ALA A 474 12.92 27.46 8.39
C ALA A 474 12.21 26.13 8.04
N ALA A 475 11.00 26.21 7.44
CA ALA A 475 10.28 25.03 6.95
C ALA A 475 11.06 24.29 5.86
N LEU A 476 11.71 25.02 4.94
CA LEU A 476 12.54 24.44 3.90
C LEU A 476 13.71 23.65 4.50
N ARG A 477 14.43 24.26 5.46
CA ARG A 477 15.54 23.61 6.15
C ARG A 477 15.10 22.32 6.84
N GLY A 478 14.02 22.37 7.63
CA GLY A 478 13.47 21.20 8.31
C GLY A 478 13.13 20.08 7.33
N ARG A 479 12.45 20.41 6.22
CA ARG A 479 12.10 19.39 5.22
C ARG A 479 13.33 18.81 4.50
N LEU A 480 14.38 19.59 4.28
CA LEU A 480 15.64 19.09 3.71
C LEU A 480 16.34 18.12 4.66
N GLU A 481 16.34 18.37 5.97
CA GLU A 481 16.89 17.47 6.99
C GLU A 481 16.20 16.10 6.95
N ASP A 482 14.87 16.08 6.83
CA ASP A 482 14.05 14.88 6.81
C ASP A 482 14.18 14.07 5.51
N THR A 483 14.21 14.77 4.37
CA THR A 483 14.07 14.14 3.04
C THR A 483 15.41 13.81 2.39
N ILE A 484 16.44 14.64 2.61
CA ILE A 484 17.74 14.48 1.94
C ILE A 484 18.77 13.90 2.90
N ALA A 485 19.13 12.64 2.67
CA ALA A 485 20.10 11.93 3.52
C ALA A 485 21.54 12.43 3.36
N ASP A 486 21.92 13.01 2.21
CA ASP A 486 23.28 13.48 1.95
C ASP A 486 23.50 14.93 2.47
N PRO A 487 24.33 15.14 3.50
CA PRO A 487 24.61 16.47 4.05
C PRO A 487 25.26 17.41 3.03
N ALA A 488 26.07 16.90 2.09
CA ALA A 488 26.68 17.75 1.07
C ALA A 488 25.62 18.32 0.13
N ARG A 489 24.66 17.50 -0.28
CA ARG A 489 23.51 17.93 -1.07
C ARG A 489 22.61 18.92 -0.32
N ARG A 490 22.37 18.69 0.98
CA ARG A 490 21.63 19.65 1.82
C ARG A 490 22.32 21.01 1.85
N ARG A 491 23.63 21.05 2.09
CA ARG A 491 24.42 22.29 2.09
C ARG A 491 24.46 22.97 0.71
N GLU A 492 24.53 22.20 -0.38
CA GLU A 492 24.44 22.74 -1.73
C GLU A 492 23.12 23.49 -1.95
N ILE A 493 21.98 22.86 -1.60
CA ILE A 493 20.66 23.47 -1.72
C ILE A 493 20.53 24.69 -0.80
N CYS A 494 20.97 24.57 0.44
CA CYS A 494 20.93 25.65 1.42
C CYS A 494 21.80 26.85 1.00
N GLY A 495 22.92 26.60 0.31
CA GLY A 495 23.73 27.67 -0.29
C GLY A 495 23.02 28.48 -1.38
N GLY A 496 21.88 28.00 -1.89
CA GLY A 496 20.99 28.74 -2.77
C GLY A 496 20.05 29.73 -2.07
N PHE A 497 19.98 29.70 -0.73
CA PHE A 497 19.08 30.58 0.04
C PHE A 497 19.51 32.04 -0.07
N GLU A 498 18.57 32.95 0.14
CA GLU A 498 18.89 34.37 0.28
C GLU A 498 19.90 34.58 1.42
N ALA A 499 20.84 35.51 1.23
CA ALA A 499 22.00 35.66 2.12
C ALA A 499 21.65 35.85 3.61
N ALA A 500 20.49 36.45 3.90
CA ALA A 500 20.00 36.64 5.26
C ALA A 500 19.61 35.34 5.98
N TYR A 501 19.28 34.28 5.24
CA TYR A 501 18.81 32.98 5.75
C TYR A 501 19.81 31.85 5.50
N ALA A 502 20.83 32.09 4.66
CA ALA A 502 21.91 31.14 4.43
C ALA A 502 22.81 30.90 5.66
N VAL A 503 22.74 31.77 6.67
CA VAL A 503 23.46 31.61 7.94
C VAL A 503 22.91 30.47 8.79
N ASP A 504 21.64 30.11 8.60
CA ASP A 504 20.97 29.02 9.32
C ASP A 504 21.29 27.63 8.71
N CYS A 505 22.21 27.58 7.73
CA CYS A 505 22.69 26.34 7.14
C CYS A 505 23.74 25.60 8.00
N GLU A 506 24.17 26.18 9.14
CA GLU A 506 25.11 25.54 10.07
C GLU A 506 24.43 24.35 10.78
N GLY A 507 24.81 23.12 10.41
CA GLY A 507 24.28 21.88 11.00
C GLY A 507 23.59 20.93 10.01
N LEU A 508 23.35 21.38 8.77
CA LEU A 508 22.82 20.57 7.66
C LEU A 508 23.82 19.55 7.08
#